data_AF-A0A379TDU3-F1
#
_entry.id   AF-A0A379TDU3-F1
#
_cell.length_a   1.000
_cell.length_b   1.000
_cell.length_c   1.000
_cell.angle_alpha   90.00
_cell.angle_beta   90.00
_cell.angle_gamma   90.00
#
_symmetry.space_group_name_H-M   'P 1'
#
loop_
_entity.id
_entity.type
_entity.pdbx_description
1 polymer ?
#
loop_
_entity_poly.entity_id
_entity_poly.type
_entity_poly.pdbx_seq_one_letter_code
_entity_poly.pdbx_strand_id
1 'polypeptide(L)'
;MKGVSPDHLGNAKKRVAAAVTFQRIVSNDWSKVALRVMYEVAKEAGVVFDAMQENNDYSWPTELDAICQKALSQAKNAFNGANSLQFSSDELNHYRQVYSLFGQLECR
;
A
#
# COMPACT_ATOMS: atom_id res chain seq x y z
N MET A 1 11.30 12.21 -39.94
CA MET A 1 10.02 12.71 -39.42
C MET A 1 8.93 12.39 -40.43
N LYS A 2 7.98 11.51 -40.10
CA LYS A 2 6.94 11.06 -41.06
C LYS A 2 5.83 12.09 -41.10
N GLY A 3 5.77 12.87 -42.18
CA GLY A 3 4.76 13.92 -42.39
C GLY A 3 3.37 13.30 -42.49
N VAL A 4 2.42 13.85 -41.73
CA VAL A 4 0.99 13.52 -41.84
C VAL A 4 0.50 14.07 -43.18
N SER A 5 -0.03 13.19 -44.03
CA SER A 5 -0.66 13.59 -45.30
C SER A 5 -1.82 14.55 -45.00
N PRO A 6 -1.85 15.76 -45.57
CA PRO A 6 -2.95 16.69 -45.37
C PRO A 6 -4.22 16.16 -46.04
N ASP A 7 -5.38 16.49 -45.48
CA ASP A 7 -6.65 16.21 -46.15
C ASP A 7 -6.72 17.01 -47.46
N HIS A 8 -7.57 16.57 -48.39
CA HIS A 8 -7.75 17.19 -49.73
C HIS A 8 -8.08 18.71 -49.71
N LEU A 9 -8.34 19.28 -48.53
CA LEU A 9 -8.67 20.68 -48.28
C LEU A 9 -7.52 21.48 -47.64
N GLY A 10 -6.32 20.90 -47.46
CA GLY A 10 -5.12 21.63 -46.98
C GLY A 10 -5.05 21.88 -45.46
N ASN A 11 -5.99 21.35 -44.69
CA ASN A 11 -6.04 21.55 -43.24
C ASN A 11 -5.12 20.58 -42.49
N ALA A 12 -4.25 21.10 -41.62
CA ALA A 12 -3.39 20.28 -40.76
C ALA A 12 -4.20 19.64 -39.62
N LYS A 13 -4.28 18.31 -39.59
CA LYS A 13 -4.93 17.55 -38.50
C LYS A 13 -3.99 17.40 -37.30
N LYS A 14 -4.36 17.98 -36.14
CA LYS A 14 -3.69 17.77 -34.86
C LYS A 14 -4.47 16.77 -34.00
N ARG A 15 -3.83 15.68 -33.57
CA ARG A 15 -4.40 14.76 -32.57
C ARG A 15 -4.08 15.30 -31.18
N VAL A 16 -5.10 15.47 -30.35
CA VAL A 16 -4.97 15.92 -28.97
C VAL A 16 -5.58 14.84 -28.08
N ALA A 17 -4.81 14.37 -27.11
CA ALA A 17 -5.25 13.45 -26.08
C ALA A 17 -5.08 14.13 -24.72
N ALA A 18 -6.07 13.98 -23.85
CA ALA A 18 -5.99 14.41 -22.47
C ALA A 18 -5.99 13.16 -21.58
N ALA A 19 -5.09 13.14 -20.61
CA ALA A 19 -5.01 12.10 -19.60
C ALA A 19 -4.90 12.77 -18.22
N VAL A 20 -5.49 12.14 -17.21
CA VAL A 20 -5.30 12.54 -15.82
C VAL A 20 -4.05 11.82 -15.31
N THR A 21 -3.01 12.58 -15.00
CA THR A 21 -1.78 12.05 -14.40
C THR A 21 -1.78 12.36 -12.91
N PHE A 22 -1.60 11.34 -12.08
CA PHE A 22 -1.43 11.50 -10.64
C PHE A 22 0.02 11.26 -10.26
N GLN A 23 0.61 12.19 -9.49
CA GLN A 23 1.95 12.03 -8.94
C GLN A 23 1.83 11.96 -7.42
N ARG A 24 2.31 10.87 -6.83
CA ARG A 24 2.41 10.69 -5.38
C ARG A 24 3.73 10.06 -5.00
N ILE A 25 4.20 10.40 -3.81
CA ILE A 25 5.26 9.67 -3.13
C ILE A 25 4.58 8.63 -2.25
N VAL A 26 4.92 7.36 -2.42
CA VAL A 26 4.42 6.27 -1.58
C VAL A 26 5.57 5.77 -0.73
N SER A 27 5.39 5.79 0.58
CA SER A 27 6.35 5.20 1.51
C SER A 27 6.08 3.71 1.69
N ASN A 28 7.16 2.94 1.93
CA ASN A 28 7.11 1.49 2.12
C ASN A 28 6.82 1.08 3.58
N ASP A 29 6.38 2.01 4.42
CA ASP A 29 6.27 1.77 5.86
C ASP A 29 5.19 0.74 6.20
N TRP A 30 4.14 0.63 5.38
CA TRP A 30 3.11 -0.39 5.55
C TRP A 30 3.65 -1.83 5.40
N SER A 31 4.61 -2.04 4.50
CA SER A 31 5.23 -3.35 4.32
C SER A 31 6.03 -3.77 5.55
N LYS A 32 6.59 -2.82 6.32
CA LYS A 32 7.30 -3.08 7.57
C LYS A 32 6.35 -3.58 8.66
N VAL A 33 5.15 -3.00 8.74
CA VAL A 33 4.08 -3.48 9.64
C VAL A 33 3.67 -4.91 9.28
N ALA A 34 3.44 -5.18 8.00
CA ALA A 34 3.09 -6.52 7.53
C ALA A 34 4.20 -7.55 7.87
N LEU A 35 5.46 -7.17 7.69
CA LEU A 35 6.62 -7.99 8.05
C LEU A 35 6.64 -8.30 9.56
N ARG A 36 6.40 -7.31 10.43
CA ARG A 36 6.37 -7.54 11.88
C ARG A 36 5.24 -8.47 12.28
N VAL A 37 4.06 -8.29 11.71
CA VAL A 37 2.90 -9.16 11.98
C VAL A 37 3.23 -10.61 11.65
N MET A 38 3.79 -10.86 10.47
CA MET A 38 4.19 -12.20 10.04
C MET A 38 5.28 -12.78 10.95
N TYR A 39 6.30 -11.99 11.29
CA TYR A 39 7.40 -12.42 12.17
C TYR A 39 6.90 -12.85 13.55
N GLU A 40 6.03 -12.05 14.18
CA GLU A 40 5.50 -12.37 15.51
C GLU A 40 4.63 -13.63 15.51
N VAL A 41 3.74 -13.78 14.51
CA VAL A 41 2.87 -14.96 14.39
C VAL A 41 3.69 -16.21 14.08
N ALA A 42 4.69 -16.12 13.20
CA ALA A 42 5.51 -17.27 12.84
C ALA A 42 6.40 -17.72 14.02
N LYS A 43 6.88 -16.80 14.87
CA LYS A 43 7.52 -17.15 16.13
C LYS A 43 6.58 -17.86 17.10
N GLU A 44 5.33 -17.42 17.17
CA GLU A 44 4.29 -18.09 17.98
C GLU A 44 4.00 -19.50 17.48
N ALA A 45 4.12 -19.73 16.17
CA ALA A 45 4.06 -21.06 15.55
C ALA A 45 5.32 -21.94 15.80
N GLY A 46 6.34 -21.43 16.49
CA GLY A 46 7.58 -22.15 16.80
C GLY A 46 8.68 -22.04 15.73
N VAL A 47 8.53 -21.16 14.74
CA VAL A 47 9.57 -20.91 13.75
C VAL A 47 10.69 -20.08 14.39
N VAL A 48 11.93 -20.55 14.24
CA VAL A 48 13.12 -19.84 14.73
C VAL A 48 13.55 -18.82 13.69
N PHE A 49 13.52 -17.55 14.06
CA PHE A 49 14.08 -16.45 13.27
C PHE A 49 15.18 -15.76 14.07
N ASP A 50 16.13 -15.17 13.33
CA ASP A 50 17.07 -14.22 13.90
C ASP A 50 16.34 -12.98 14.41
N ALA A 51 16.92 -12.32 15.43
CA ALA A 51 16.38 -11.08 15.95
C ALA A 51 16.34 -10.01 14.84
N MET A 52 15.20 -9.33 14.70
CA MET A 52 15.09 -8.15 13.84
C MET A 52 16.11 -7.11 14.28
N GLN A 53 16.94 -6.64 13.34
CA GLN A 53 17.92 -5.60 13.61
C GLN A 53 17.20 -4.29 13.95
N GLU A 54 17.68 -3.58 14.97
CA GLU A 54 17.23 -2.22 15.30
C GLU A 54 17.87 -1.20 14.35
N ASN A 55 17.61 -1.35 13.06
CA ASN A 55 18.01 -0.40 12.03
C ASN A 55 16.78 0.40 11.54
N ASN A 56 17.04 1.55 10.91
CA ASN A 56 15.96 2.40 10.38
C ASN A 56 15.14 1.71 9.26
N ASP A 57 15.65 0.63 8.68
CA ASP A 57 14.99 -0.09 7.59
C ASP A 57 13.81 -0.92 8.08
N TYR A 58 13.86 -1.43 9.32
CA TYR A 58 12.75 -2.17 9.94
C TYR A 58 11.87 -1.31 10.86
N SER A 59 12.27 -0.08 11.17
CA SER A 59 11.47 0.85 11.96
C SER A 59 10.37 1.50 11.11
N TRP A 60 9.16 1.56 11.65
CA TRP A 60 8.04 2.32 11.10
C TRP A 60 7.76 3.60 11.92
N PRO A 61 7.10 4.61 11.34
CA PRO A 61 6.67 5.81 12.06
C PRO A 61 5.71 5.49 13.22
N THR A 62 5.81 6.23 14.32
CA THR A 62 4.95 6.07 15.52
C THR A 62 3.45 6.18 15.19
N GLU A 63 3.08 6.89 14.13
CA GLU A 63 1.71 7.02 13.65
C GLU A 63 1.06 5.68 13.24
N LEU A 64 1.88 4.73 12.79
CA LEU A 64 1.45 3.38 12.40
C LEU A 64 1.42 2.40 13.57
N ASP A 65 1.96 2.79 14.74
CA ASP A 65 2.12 1.87 15.87
C ASP A 65 0.78 1.35 16.39
N ALA A 66 -0.22 2.24 16.51
CA ALA A 66 -1.56 1.86 16.95
C ALA A 66 -2.22 0.81 16.01
N ILE A 67 -2.04 0.97 14.70
CA ILE A 67 -2.53 -0.03 13.74
C ILE A 67 -1.72 -1.30 13.82
N CYS A 68 -0.39 -1.19 13.96
CA CYS A 68 0.50 -2.35 14.00
C CYS A 68 0.12 -3.24 15.18
N GLN A 69 -0.09 -2.66 16.37
CA GLN A 69 -0.55 -3.39 17.56
C GLN A 69 -1.91 -4.05 17.33
N LYS A 70 -2.86 -3.34 16.70
CA LYS A 70 -4.18 -3.90 16.36
C LYS A 70 -4.06 -5.03 15.33
N ALA A 71 -3.25 -4.87 14.29
CA ALA A 71 -2.97 -5.88 13.27
C ALA A 71 -2.32 -7.13 13.88
N LEU A 72 -1.38 -6.95 14.80
CA LEU A 72 -0.75 -8.03 15.56
C LEU A 72 -1.80 -8.80 16.38
N SER A 73 -2.65 -8.08 17.12
CA SER A 73 -3.70 -8.71 17.91
C SER A 73 -4.69 -9.49 17.04
N GLN A 74 -5.08 -8.93 15.89
CA GLN A 74 -5.94 -9.59 14.91
C GLN A 74 -5.29 -10.85 14.35
N ALA A 75 -4.01 -10.77 13.96
CA ALA A 75 -3.29 -11.88 13.35
C ALA A 75 -3.08 -13.03 14.35
N LYS A 76 -2.79 -12.72 15.61
CA LYS A 76 -2.71 -13.72 16.69
C LYS A 76 -4.06 -14.36 16.97
N ASN A 77 -5.14 -13.58 17.01
CA ASN A 77 -6.48 -14.12 17.17
C ASN A 77 -6.87 -15.03 16.00
N ALA A 78 -6.60 -14.60 14.77
CA ALA A 78 -6.85 -15.39 13.57
C ALA A 78 -6.02 -16.69 13.57
N PHE A 79 -4.76 -16.63 14.00
CA PHE A 79 -3.89 -17.79 14.14
C PHE A 79 -4.42 -18.78 15.19
N ASN A 80 -4.89 -18.29 16.32
CA ASN A 80 -5.47 -19.08 17.41
C ASN A 80 -6.95 -19.50 17.16
N GLY A 81 -7.51 -19.18 15.99
CA GLY A 81 -8.90 -19.53 15.62
C GLY A 81 -9.99 -18.69 16.32
N ALA A 82 -9.62 -17.59 16.97
CA ALA A 82 -10.53 -16.66 17.63
C ALA A 82 -11.06 -15.58 16.66
N ASN A 83 -12.23 -15.02 16.97
CA ASN A 83 -12.79 -13.91 16.19
C ASN A 83 -11.87 -12.68 16.29
N SER A 84 -11.40 -12.19 15.14
CA SER A 84 -10.61 -10.97 15.04
C SER A 84 -11.51 -9.74 14.89
N LEU A 85 -11.25 -8.69 15.68
CA LEU A 85 -11.86 -7.37 15.49
C LEU A 85 -11.43 -6.81 14.13
N GLN A 86 -12.35 -6.52 13.22
CA GLN A 86 -11.99 -5.89 11.94
C GLN A 86 -11.51 -4.44 12.14
N PHE A 87 -10.73 -3.93 11.18
CA PHE A 87 -10.43 -2.51 11.09
C PHE A 87 -11.67 -1.72 10.67
N SER A 88 -11.88 -0.55 11.27
CA SER A 88 -12.92 0.38 10.83
C SER A 88 -12.52 1.04 9.50
N SER A 89 -13.50 1.43 8.69
CA SER A 89 -13.24 2.15 7.44
C SER A 89 -12.53 3.47 7.70
N ASP A 90 -12.87 4.19 8.78
CA ASP A 90 -12.27 5.49 9.10
C ASP A 90 -10.79 5.35 9.50
N GLU A 91 -10.48 4.29 10.27
CA GLU A 91 -9.10 3.95 10.62
C GLU A 91 -8.29 3.69 9.34
N LEU A 92 -8.78 2.84 8.44
CA LEU A 92 -8.07 2.51 7.20
C LEU A 92 -7.94 3.70 6.25
N ASN A 93 -8.95 4.57 6.17
CA ASN A 93 -8.94 5.70 5.24
C ASN A 93 -7.84 6.71 5.56
N HIS A 94 -7.55 6.93 6.84
CA HIS A 94 -6.45 7.80 7.26
C HIS A 94 -5.08 7.31 6.71
N TYR A 95 -4.81 6.00 6.79
CA TYR A 95 -3.53 5.44 6.37
C TYR A 95 -3.45 5.10 4.88
N ARG A 96 -4.58 4.79 4.23
CA ARG A 96 -4.65 4.53 2.79
C ARG A 96 -4.21 5.74 1.96
N GLN A 97 -4.52 6.95 2.42
CA GLN A 97 -4.11 8.18 1.73
C GLN A 97 -2.58 8.31 1.63
N VAL A 98 -1.86 7.85 2.64
CA VAL A 98 -0.41 8.04 2.75
C VAL A 98 0.36 6.81 2.26
N TYR A 99 -0.04 5.61 2.68
CA TYR A 99 0.80 4.41 2.59
C TYR A 99 0.32 3.34 1.58
N SER A 100 -0.88 3.47 1.00
CA SER A 100 -1.41 2.45 0.07
C SER A 100 -1.00 2.72 -1.39
N LEU A 101 -0.29 1.77 -1.99
CA LEU A 101 -0.04 1.68 -3.43
C LEU A 101 -1.36 1.40 -4.17
N PHE A 102 -2.13 2.44 -4.52
CA PHE A 102 -3.24 2.40 -5.50
C PHE A 102 -4.29 1.28 -5.32
N GLY A 103 -5.40 1.60 -4.63
CA GLY A 103 -6.55 0.69 -4.50
C GLY A 103 -7.89 1.17 -5.09
N GLN A 104 -8.01 2.39 -5.61
CA GLN A 104 -9.28 2.89 -6.14
C GLN A 104 -9.07 3.80 -7.34
N LEU A 105 -8.73 3.21 -8.47
CA LEU A 105 -9.07 3.75 -9.79
C LEU A 105 -9.61 2.57 -10.60
N GLU A 106 -10.81 2.12 -10.25
CA GLU A 106 -11.69 1.56 -11.27
C GLU A 106 -12.03 2.73 -12.19
N CYS A 107 -11.29 2.85 -13.28
CA CYS A 107 -11.68 3.67 -14.41
C CYS A 107 -12.97 3.07 -14.99
N ARG A 108 -14.12 3.64 -14.59
CA ARG A 108 -15.36 3.55 -15.36
C ARG A 108 -15.30 4.52 -16.54
#